data_AF-A0A371ECG0-F1
#
_entry.id   AF-A0A371ECG0-F1
#
_cell.length_a   1.000
_cell.length_b   1.000
_cell.length_c   1.000
_cell.angle_alpha   90.00
_cell.angle_beta   90.00
_cell.angle_gamma   90.00
#
_symmetry.space_group_name_H-M   'P 1'
#
loop_
_entity.id
_entity.type
_entity.pdbx_description
1 polymer ?
#
loop_
_entity_poly.entity_id
_entity_poly.type
_entity_poly.pdbx_seq_one_letter_code
_entity_poly.pdbx_strand_id
1 'polypeptide(L)'
;MPLLDAAWIAMCSRGDEQENAVKVAIEAMEKIEEEIKGKKYFGGENIGYLDIALGWISYWIPVWEEVGSMQIIDPLKFPGTTAWMTNFLIAERHFLQLLRAGSMMMGSDEVKVVSFWVTPYGRRVEWALKVKGVEYHYIEEDLLNKTGLLLELNPVHKKVPVLVHAHNTIAESLIILEYIDETWKHFPLLPQHPYQRAHARFLADFGDQKLLDAAWVATCSSGDKQENAVKVAREAMEKIEEEIKGKKFFGGENIGYLDIALGWISYWLPIWEEVGSMQIIDPLKCSATTAWMTNFLSHPVIKDSLPPRDKTLGYFNRRRCYELDRQA
;
A
#
# COMPACT_ATOMS: atom_id res chain seq x y z
N MET A 1 5.73 49.57 3.41
CA MET A 1 5.52 48.42 2.51
C MET A 1 6.14 47.20 3.16
N PRO A 2 5.50 46.02 3.16
CA PRO A 2 6.11 44.78 3.64
C PRO A 2 7.41 44.48 2.89
N LEU A 3 8.38 43.88 3.57
CA LEU A 3 9.69 43.52 2.98
C LEU A 3 9.53 42.68 1.70
N LEU A 4 8.61 41.71 1.72
CA LEU A 4 8.33 40.83 0.59
C LEU A 4 7.91 41.62 -0.65
N ASP A 5 6.98 42.56 -0.50
CA ASP A 5 6.47 43.37 -1.60
C ASP A 5 7.56 44.31 -2.14
N ALA A 6 8.36 44.92 -1.25
CA ALA A 6 9.45 45.81 -1.64
C ALA A 6 10.55 45.06 -2.42
N ALA A 7 10.93 43.87 -1.94
CA ALA A 7 11.94 43.03 -2.60
C ALA A 7 11.44 42.48 -3.94
N TRP A 8 10.16 42.12 -4.03
CA TRP A 8 9.53 41.70 -5.28
C TRP A 8 9.47 42.84 -6.30
N ILE A 9 9.04 44.04 -5.89
CA ILE A 9 9.00 45.23 -6.76
C ILE A 9 10.41 45.60 -7.22
N ALA A 10 11.41 45.54 -6.34
CA ALA A 10 12.81 45.77 -6.70
C ALA A 10 13.30 44.79 -7.77
N MET A 11 12.89 43.52 -7.72
CA MET A 11 13.23 42.54 -8.76
C MET A 11 12.55 42.86 -10.10
N CYS A 12 11.27 43.24 -10.08
CA CYS A 12 10.45 43.42 -11.27
C CYS A 12 10.56 44.79 -11.96
N SER A 13 11.15 45.79 -11.30
CA SER A 13 11.27 47.17 -11.82
C SER A 13 12.70 47.52 -12.21
N ARG A 14 12.90 48.68 -12.85
CA ARG A 14 14.22 49.21 -13.25
C ARG A 14 14.26 50.73 -13.04
N GLY A 15 15.47 51.31 -12.95
CA GLY A 15 15.66 52.76 -12.75
C GLY A 15 15.17 53.24 -11.39
N ASP A 16 14.65 54.46 -11.32
CA ASP A 16 14.26 55.12 -10.05
C ASP A 16 13.27 54.30 -9.21
N GLU A 17 12.37 53.55 -9.84
CA GLU A 17 11.40 52.69 -9.14
C GLU A 17 12.10 51.53 -8.42
N GLN A 18 13.07 50.91 -9.08
CA GLN A 18 13.89 49.84 -8.50
C GLN A 18 14.74 50.38 -7.35
N GLU A 19 15.41 51.52 -7.55
CA GLU A 19 16.22 52.13 -6.49
C GLU A 19 15.40 52.48 -5.25
N ASN A 20 14.18 52.99 -5.42
CA ASN A 20 13.29 53.29 -4.31
C ASN A 20 12.79 52.03 -3.61
N ALA A 21 12.43 50.99 -4.36
CA ALA A 21 12.02 49.71 -3.79
C ALA A 21 13.15 49.03 -3.00
N VAL A 22 14.39 49.09 -3.51
CA VAL A 22 15.59 48.60 -2.81
C VAL A 22 15.79 49.34 -1.49
N LYS A 23 15.67 50.68 -1.46
CA LYS A 23 15.77 51.45 -0.21
C LYS A 23 14.74 51.01 0.83
N VAL A 24 13.50 50.81 0.42
CA VAL A 24 12.42 50.35 1.30
C VAL A 24 12.68 48.93 1.81
N ALA A 25 13.22 48.04 0.97
CA ALA A 25 13.61 46.70 1.39
C ALA A 25 14.76 46.75 2.41
N ILE A 26 15.78 47.59 2.18
CA ILE A 26 16.91 47.80 3.09
C ILE A 26 16.44 48.30 4.46
N GLU A 27 15.53 49.28 4.53
CA GLU A 27 14.96 49.77 5.79
C GLU A 27 14.22 48.67 6.57
N ALA A 28 13.56 47.75 5.87
CA ALA A 28 12.92 46.61 6.51
C ALA A 28 13.95 45.58 7.00
N MET A 29 15.04 45.36 6.26
CA MET A 29 16.16 44.50 6.67
C MET A 29 16.88 45.04 7.91
N GLU A 30 16.99 46.36 8.08
CA GLU A 30 17.58 46.98 9.27
C GLU A 30 16.82 46.60 10.56
N LYS A 31 15.49 46.50 10.51
CA LYS A 31 14.68 46.05 11.65
C LYS A 31 14.90 44.56 11.95
N ILE A 32 15.04 43.75 10.92
CA ILE A 32 15.33 42.31 11.06
C ILE A 32 16.72 42.10 11.67
N GLU A 33 17.70 42.90 11.25
CA GLU A 33 19.06 42.89 11.78
C GLU A 33 19.12 43.27 13.26
N GLU A 34 18.33 44.27 13.67
CA GLU A 34 18.23 44.66 15.08
C GLU A 34 17.64 43.52 15.93
N GLU A 35 16.59 42.86 15.44
CA GLU A 35 15.90 41.78 16.15
C GLU A 35 16.72 40.49 16.28
N ILE A 36 17.52 40.15 15.26
CA ILE A 36 18.39 38.96 15.29
C ILE A 36 19.71 39.19 16.03
N LYS A 37 20.05 40.45 16.33
CA LYS A 37 21.34 40.83 16.90
C LYS A 37 21.70 40.02 18.14
N GLY A 38 22.85 39.37 18.09
CA GLY A 38 23.38 38.55 19.19
C GLY A 38 22.66 37.21 19.41
N LYS A 39 21.77 36.81 18.49
CA LYS A 39 21.06 35.53 18.54
C LYS A 39 21.49 34.63 17.37
N LYS A 40 21.48 33.32 17.60
CA LYS A 40 21.72 32.32 16.56
C LYS A 40 20.50 32.14 15.66
N TYR A 41 19.32 32.18 16.26
CA TYR A 41 17.98 32.12 15.66
C TYR A 41 17.10 33.19 16.33
N PHE A 42 15.99 33.60 15.71
CA PHE A 42 15.03 34.47 16.37
C PHE A 42 14.43 33.84 17.64
N GLY A 43 14.37 32.50 17.68
CA GLY A 43 14.08 31.72 18.89
C GLY A 43 15.23 31.60 19.91
N GLY A 44 16.33 32.33 19.72
CA GLY A 44 17.53 32.27 20.56
C GLY A 44 18.49 31.18 20.11
N GLU A 45 18.64 30.12 20.90
CA GLU A 45 19.50 28.97 20.58
C GLU A 45 18.81 27.94 19.67
N ASN A 46 17.49 28.01 19.54
CA ASN A 46 16.66 27.08 18.76
C ASN A 46 15.87 27.82 17.68
N ILE A 47 15.54 27.12 16.60
CA ILE A 47 14.61 27.62 15.57
C ILE A 47 13.25 27.88 16.21
N GLY A 48 12.77 29.11 16.11
CA GLY A 48 11.46 29.55 16.56
C GLY A 48 10.51 29.89 15.40
N TYR A 49 9.34 30.43 15.73
CA TYR A 49 8.32 30.78 14.75
C TYR A 49 8.81 31.79 13.70
N LEU A 50 9.51 32.84 14.13
CA LEU A 50 10.02 33.87 13.23
C LEU A 50 11.09 33.34 12.28
N ASP A 51 11.89 32.36 12.72
CA ASP A 51 12.86 31.70 11.84
C ASP A 51 12.18 30.99 10.67
N ILE A 52 11.05 30.33 10.93
CA ILE A 52 10.25 29.67 9.89
C ILE A 52 9.55 30.70 9.00
N ALA A 53 8.91 31.70 9.62
CA ALA A 53 8.13 32.72 8.92
C ALA A 53 8.99 33.64 8.04
N LEU A 54 10.26 33.87 8.42
CA LEU A 54 11.22 34.66 7.67
C LEU A 54 12.18 33.81 6.85
N GLY A 55 12.18 32.48 6.99
CA GLY A 55 13.15 31.58 6.36
C GLY A 55 13.21 31.70 4.83
N TRP A 56 12.13 32.16 4.20
CA TRP A 56 12.07 32.49 2.78
C TRP A 56 13.11 33.53 2.35
N ILE A 57 13.54 34.43 3.24
CA ILE A 57 14.60 35.41 2.99
C ILE A 57 15.90 34.71 2.58
N SER A 58 16.25 33.61 3.26
CA SER A 58 17.45 32.82 3.01
C SER A 58 17.51 32.21 1.61
N TYR A 59 16.35 32.02 0.98
CA TYR A 59 16.20 31.36 -0.32
C TYR A 59 15.98 32.34 -1.46
N TRP A 60 15.10 33.32 -1.25
CA TRP A 60 14.57 34.11 -2.36
C TRP A 60 15.28 35.45 -2.56
N ILE A 61 15.72 36.11 -1.49
CA ILE A 61 16.40 37.41 -1.64
C ILE A 61 17.69 37.29 -2.48
N PRO A 62 18.59 36.29 -2.25
CA PRO A 62 19.77 36.14 -3.11
C PRO A 62 19.43 35.90 -4.59
N VAL A 63 18.39 35.11 -4.85
CA VAL A 63 17.91 34.85 -6.22
C VAL A 63 17.36 36.13 -6.85
N TRP A 64 16.62 36.93 -6.09
CA TRP A 64 16.05 38.17 -6.58
C TRP A 64 17.09 39.25 -6.82
N GLU A 65 18.12 39.34 -5.98
CA GLU A 65 19.28 40.21 -6.18
C GLU A 65 19.99 39.91 -7.49
N GLU A 66 20.22 38.62 -7.79
CA GLU A 66 20.82 38.17 -9.04
C GLU A 66 19.95 38.53 -10.25
N VAL A 67 18.66 38.17 -10.22
CA VAL A 67 17.71 38.40 -11.32
C VAL A 67 17.45 39.89 -11.57
N GLY A 68 17.31 40.67 -10.52
CA GLY A 68 17.06 42.10 -10.60
C GLY A 68 18.32 42.94 -10.75
N SER A 69 19.51 42.34 -10.62
CA SER A 69 20.80 43.04 -10.64
C SER A 69 20.86 44.18 -9.61
N MET A 70 20.41 43.89 -8.38
CA MET A 70 20.41 44.83 -7.25
C MET A 70 21.05 44.19 -6.00
N GLN A 71 21.24 45.00 -4.95
CA GLN A 71 21.70 44.51 -3.66
C GLN A 71 20.81 45.06 -2.53
N ILE A 72 20.27 44.15 -1.73
CA ILE A 72 19.42 44.38 -0.56
C ILE A 72 20.16 43.92 0.71
N ILE A 73 20.79 42.74 0.68
CA ILE A 73 21.56 42.16 1.78
C ILE A 73 23.06 42.32 1.48
N ASP A 74 23.67 43.29 2.13
CA ASP A 74 25.12 43.40 2.23
C ASP A 74 25.59 42.70 3.52
N PRO A 75 26.41 41.62 3.45
CA PRO A 75 26.95 40.94 4.63
C PRO A 75 27.72 41.83 5.61
N LEU A 76 28.31 42.94 5.14
CA LEU A 76 29.00 43.90 6.01
C LEU A 76 28.01 44.77 6.80
N LYS A 77 26.85 45.05 6.21
CA LYS A 77 25.79 45.84 6.82
C LYS A 77 24.84 45.00 7.69
N PHE A 78 24.62 43.74 7.30
CA PHE A 78 23.68 42.82 7.96
C PHE A 78 24.35 41.51 8.40
N PRO A 79 25.37 41.58 9.27
CA PRO A 79 26.13 40.41 9.68
C PRO A 79 25.30 39.40 10.48
N GLY A 80 24.37 39.85 11.33
CA GLY A 80 23.50 38.99 12.13
C GLY A 80 22.53 38.21 11.25
N THR A 81 21.88 38.91 10.32
CA THR A 81 20.95 38.30 9.37
C THR A 81 21.66 37.31 8.45
N THR A 82 22.86 37.64 7.96
CA THR A 82 23.65 36.75 7.12
C THR A 82 24.08 35.48 7.86
N ALA A 83 24.51 35.61 9.11
CA ALA A 83 24.86 34.47 9.96
C ALA A 83 23.64 33.58 10.25
N TRP A 84 22.49 34.20 10.52
CA TRP A 84 21.22 33.51 10.72
C TRP A 84 20.78 32.72 9.47
N MET A 85 20.79 33.34 8.28
CA MET A 85 20.45 32.65 7.02
C MET A 85 21.31 31.41 6.82
N THR A 86 22.62 31.52 7.07
CA THR A 86 23.56 30.40 6.98
C THR A 86 23.20 29.28 7.97
N ASN A 87 22.96 29.63 9.23
CA ASN A 87 22.59 28.67 10.28
C ASN A 87 21.23 28.00 10.02
N PHE A 88 20.28 28.73 9.45
CA PHE A 88 18.96 28.23 9.09
C PHE A 88 19.04 27.20 7.96
N LEU A 89 19.77 27.50 6.88
CA LEU A 89 19.99 26.59 5.75
C LEU A 89 20.73 25.31 6.16
N ILE A 90 21.70 25.40 7.08
CA ILE A 90 22.40 24.22 7.62
C ILE A 90 21.46 23.34 8.43
N ALA A 91 20.65 23.94 9.32
CA ALA A 91 19.71 23.21 10.15
C ALA A 91 18.62 22.52 9.32
N GLU A 92 18.10 23.19 8.29
CA GLU A 92 17.14 22.60 7.36
C GLU A 92 17.76 21.44 6.56
N ARG A 93 19.00 21.60 6.08
CA ARG A 93 19.71 20.51 5.39
C ARG A 93 19.91 19.29 6.31
N HIS A 94 20.25 19.51 7.57
CA HIS A 94 20.34 18.42 8.56
C HIS A 94 18.99 17.77 8.84
N PHE A 95 17.91 18.55 8.96
CA PHE A 95 16.56 18.02 9.12
C PHE A 95 16.13 17.18 7.91
N LEU A 96 16.37 17.66 6.70
CA LEU A 96 16.13 16.92 5.47
C LEU A 96 17.01 15.66 5.35
N GLN A 97 18.26 15.72 5.81
CA GLN A 97 19.13 14.55 5.91
C GLN A 97 18.64 13.54 6.95
N LEU A 98 18.10 13.98 8.09
CA LEU A 98 17.50 13.10 9.10
C LEU A 98 16.19 12.49 8.62
N LEU A 99 15.36 13.22 7.87
CA LEU A 99 14.18 12.66 7.20
C LEU A 99 14.58 11.60 6.16
N ARG A 100 15.62 11.88 5.36
CA ARG A 100 16.17 10.92 4.39
C ARG A 100 16.82 9.72 5.10
N ALA A 101 17.57 9.94 6.17
CA ALA A 101 18.23 8.88 6.95
C ALA A 101 17.23 8.04 7.75
N GLY A 102 16.17 8.64 8.31
CA GLY A 102 15.05 7.93 8.92
C GLY A 102 14.28 7.06 7.92
N SER A 103 14.17 7.52 6.67
CA SER A 103 13.68 6.72 5.54
C SER A 103 14.66 5.64 5.06
N MET A 104 15.95 5.74 5.40
CA MET A 104 17.04 4.84 4.95
C MET A 104 17.44 3.81 6.02
N MET A 105 17.05 4.01 7.29
CA MET A 105 17.39 3.15 8.45
C MET A 105 16.33 2.08 8.79
N MET A 106 15.19 2.04 8.10
CA MET A 106 14.29 0.87 8.09
C MET A 106 14.66 0.00 6.89
N GLY A 107 14.99 -1.27 7.13
CA GLY A 107 15.65 -2.18 6.19
C GLY A 107 15.05 -2.16 4.78
N SER A 108 15.93 -2.04 3.78
CA SER A 108 15.57 -1.88 2.36
C SER A 108 14.81 -3.06 1.75
N ASP A 109 14.74 -4.20 2.43
CA ASP A 109 14.11 -5.44 1.93
C ASP A 109 13.16 -6.09 2.97
N GLU A 110 12.75 -5.37 4.02
CA GLU A 110 11.83 -5.94 5.01
C GLU A 110 10.44 -6.14 4.39
N VAL A 111 9.96 -7.40 4.39
CA VAL A 111 8.63 -7.77 3.92
C VAL A 111 7.75 -8.14 5.10
N LYS A 112 6.60 -7.46 5.25
CA LYS A 112 5.57 -7.78 6.25
C LYS A 112 4.27 -8.10 5.57
N VAL A 113 3.56 -9.10 6.07
CA VAL A 113 2.21 -9.46 5.64
C VAL A 113 1.27 -9.22 6.80
N VAL A 114 0.45 -8.18 6.71
CA VAL A 114 -0.64 -7.92 7.66
C VAL A 114 -1.87 -8.68 7.20
N SER A 115 -2.29 -9.68 7.96
CA SER A 115 -3.43 -10.50 7.58
C SER A 115 -4.17 -11.14 8.75
N PHE A 116 -5.25 -11.85 8.43
CA PHE A 116 -6.06 -12.57 9.39
C PHE A 116 -5.98 -14.07 9.12
N TRP A 117 -5.71 -14.88 10.15
CA TRP A 117 -5.28 -16.28 10.01
C TRP A 117 -6.20 -17.17 9.15
N VAL A 118 -7.49 -16.85 9.05
CA VAL A 118 -8.48 -17.66 8.33
C VAL A 118 -8.78 -17.15 6.92
N THR A 119 -8.28 -15.98 6.52
CA THR A 119 -8.67 -15.38 5.25
C THR A 119 -7.98 -16.05 4.05
N PRO A 120 -8.71 -16.46 3.01
CA PRO A 120 -8.09 -17.01 1.80
C PRO A 120 -7.21 -15.96 1.09
N TYR A 121 -7.59 -14.69 1.14
CA TYR A 121 -6.86 -13.60 0.48
C TYR A 121 -5.45 -13.41 1.05
N GLY A 122 -5.28 -13.55 2.36
CA GLY A 122 -3.97 -13.50 3.02
C GLY A 122 -3.08 -14.66 2.63
N ARG A 123 -3.67 -15.85 2.55
CA ARG A 123 -2.95 -17.07 2.18
C ARG A 123 -2.41 -17.02 0.76
N ARG A 124 -3.09 -16.35 -0.18
CA ARG A 124 -2.53 -16.05 -1.52
C ARG A 124 -1.16 -15.41 -1.44
N VAL A 125 -1.03 -14.36 -0.62
CA VAL A 125 0.19 -13.56 -0.47
C VAL A 125 1.29 -14.43 0.13
N GLU A 126 0.99 -15.17 1.20
CA GLU A 126 1.95 -16.07 1.84
C GLU A 126 2.42 -17.20 0.93
N TRP A 127 1.49 -17.82 0.17
CA TRP A 127 1.85 -18.84 -0.82
C TRP A 127 2.77 -18.28 -1.90
N ALA A 128 2.49 -17.09 -2.42
CA ALA A 128 3.33 -16.45 -3.42
C ALA A 128 4.74 -16.15 -2.89
N LEU A 129 4.85 -15.54 -1.70
CA LEU A 129 6.15 -15.27 -1.07
C LEU A 129 6.93 -16.57 -0.82
N LYS A 130 6.27 -17.63 -0.33
CA LYS A 130 6.90 -18.94 -0.10
C LYS A 130 7.33 -19.63 -1.40
N VAL A 131 6.54 -19.58 -2.46
CA VAL A 131 6.94 -20.09 -3.79
C VAL A 131 8.15 -19.33 -4.32
N LYS A 132 8.22 -18.03 -4.05
CA LYS A 132 9.38 -17.18 -4.36
C LYS A 132 10.53 -17.35 -3.36
N GLY A 133 10.40 -18.13 -2.29
CA GLY A 133 11.44 -18.21 -1.26
C GLY A 133 11.79 -16.87 -0.60
N VAL A 134 10.81 -15.97 -0.49
CA VAL A 134 10.95 -14.66 0.16
C VAL A 134 10.53 -14.79 1.62
N GLU A 135 11.44 -14.47 2.52
CA GLU A 135 11.15 -14.39 3.95
C GLU A 135 10.27 -13.19 4.26
N TYR A 136 9.33 -13.35 5.19
CA TYR A 136 8.40 -12.29 5.57
C TYR A 136 8.01 -12.39 7.04
N HIS A 137 7.70 -11.24 7.64
CA HIS A 137 7.11 -11.17 8.97
C HIS A 137 5.58 -11.12 8.88
N TYR A 138 4.90 -12.11 9.45
CA TYR A 138 3.44 -12.14 9.49
C TYR A 138 2.93 -11.37 10.71
N ILE A 139 2.02 -10.42 10.48
CA ILE A 139 1.34 -9.64 11.51
C ILE A 139 -0.13 -10.03 11.50
N GLU A 140 -0.59 -10.63 12.59
CA GLU A 140 -1.98 -11.02 12.78
C GLU A 140 -2.84 -9.78 13.08
N GLU A 141 -3.96 -9.67 12.37
CA GLU A 141 -4.91 -8.56 12.45
C GLU A 141 -6.32 -9.10 12.72
N ASP A 142 -6.96 -8.63 13.80
CA ASP A 142 -8.33 -9.04 14.13
C ASP A 142 -9.36 -8.24 13.31
N LEU A 143 -10.13 -8.94 12.47
CA LEU A 143 -11.16 -8.31 11.64
C LEU A 143 -12.43 -7.91 12.40
N LEU A 144 -12.63 -8.41 13.61
CA LEU A 144 -13.74 -8.00 14.49
C LEU A 144 -13.37 -6.72 15.26
N ASN A 145 -12.09 -6.52 15.55
CA ASN A 145 -11.56 -5.35 16.27
C ASN A 145 -10.30 -4.82 15.58
N LYS A 146 -10.52 -4.13 14.45
CA LYS A 146 -9.43 -3.63 13.58
C LYS A 146 -8.53 -2.66 14.34
N THR A 147 -7.23 -2.87 14.22
CA THR A 147 -6.20 -2.05 14.84
C THR A 147 -6.02 -0.72 14.10
N GLY A 148 -5.45 0.27 14.77
CA GLY A 148 -5.05 1.53 14.13
C GLY A 148 -4.03 1.32 13.00
N LEU A 149 -3.20 0.27 13.11
CA LEU A 149 -2.21 -0.09 12.11
C LEU A 149 -2.86 -0.43 10.75
N LEU A 150 -3.91 -1.26 10.73
CA LEU A 150 -4.59 -1.59 9.47
C LEU A 150 -5.22 -0.33 8.83
N LEU A 151 -5.76 0.57 9.64
CA LEU A 151 -6.37 1.81 9.16
C LEU A 151 -5.35 2.76 8.55
N GLU A 152 -4.12 2.77 9.08
CA GLU A 152 -3.00 3.53 8.52
C GLU A 152 -2.48 2.91 7.22
N LEU A 153 -2.30 1.58 7.20
CA LEU A 153 -1.71 0.89 6.05
C LEU A 153 -2.65 0.75 4.84
N ASN A 154 -3.97 0.64 5.09
CA ASN A 154 -5.00 0.58 4.05
C ASN A 154 -6.19 1.51 4.42
N PRO A 155 -6.03 2.84 4.28
CA PRO A 155 -7.04 3.80 4.69
C PRO A 155 -8.30 3.76 3.83
N VAL A 156 -8.19 3.28 2.58
CA VAL A 156 -9.28 3.23 1.60
C VAL A 156 -10.25 2.10 1.90
N HIS A 157 -9.77 0.85 1.88
CA HIS A 157 -10.64 -0.32 2.01
C HIS A 157 -10.68 -0.86 3.44
N LYS A 158 -9.64 -0.59 4.26
CA LYS A 158 -9.54 -1.06 5.65
C LYS A 158 -9.70 -2.59 5.73
N LYS A 159 -9.12 -3.29 4.75
CA LYS A 159 -9.19 -4.74 4.56
C LYS A 159 -7.79 -5.34 4.53
N VAL A 160 -7.71 -6.61 4.90
CA VAL A 160 -6.53 -7.46 4.75
C VAL A 160 -6.66 -8.33 3.48
N PRO A 161 -5.54 -8.80 2.90
CA PRO A 161 -4.16 -8.55 3.29
C PRO A 161 -3.64 -7.16 2.91
N VAL A 162 -2.60 -6.73 3.64
CA VAL A 162 -1.71 -5.65 3.23
C VAL A 162 -0.28 -6.17 3.23
N LEU A 163 0.43 -6.02 2.12
CA LEU A 163 1.87 -6.25 2.04
C LEU A 163 2.57 -4.93 2.34
N VAL A 164 3.51 -4.95 3.29
CA VAL A 164 4.44 -3.85 3.50
C VAL A 164 5.79 -4.31 2.99
N HIS A 165 6.32 -3.66 1.97
CA HIS A 165 7.65 -3.92 1.46
C HIS A 165 8.49 -2.65 1.59
N ALA A 166 9.48 -2.69 2.48
CA ALA A 166 10.18 -1.51 2.98
C ALA A 166 9.18 -0.44 3.50
N HIS A 167 9.06 0.70 2.81
CA HIS A 167 8.16 1.80 3.17
C HIS A 167 6.88 1.86 2.34
N ASN A 168 6.66 0.90 1.44
CA ASN A 168 5.50 0.89 0.54
C ASN A 168 4.45 -0.09 1.04
N THR A 169 3.20 0.36 1.08
CA THR A 169 2.04 -0.49 1.37
C THR A 169 1.33 -0.84 0.08
N ILE A 170 1.03 -2.12 -0.10
CA ILE A 170 0.28 -2.65 -1.23
C ILE A 170 -0.93 -3.39 -0.66
N ALA A 171 -2.12 -2.95 -1.06
CA ALA A 171 -3.39 -3.57 -0.69
C ALA A 171 -3.96 -4.37 -1.87
N GLU A 172 -4.98 -5.17 -1.57
CA GLU A 172 -5.68 -6.07 -2.51
C GLU A 172 -4.83 -7.29 -2.94
N SER A 173 -5.30 -8.49 -2.58
CA SER A 173 -4.51 -9.71 -2.75
C SER A 173 -4.01 -9.97 -4.17
N LEU A 174 -4.83 -9.74 -5.20
CA LEU A 174 -4.42 -9.95 -6.60
C LEU A 174 -3.39 -8.92 -7.07
N ILE A 175 -3.51 -7.66 -6.61
CA ILE A 175 -2.51 -6.62 -6.89
C ILE A 175 -1.19 -6.95 -6.19
N ILE A 176 -1.26 -7.41 -4.93
CA ILE A 176 -0.09 -7.88 -4.18
C ILE A 176 0.60 -9.05 -4.91
N LEU A 177 -0.16 -10.00 -5.47
CA LEU A 177 0.43 -11.10 -6.25
C LEU A 177 1.20 -10.59 -7.47
N GLU A 178 0.65 -9.61 -8.20
CA GLU A 178 1.35 -9.01 -9.35
C GLU A 178 2.61 -8.27 -8.89
N TYR A 179 2.53 -7.50 -7.81
CA TYR A 179 3.69 -6.83 -7.21
C TYR A 179 4.79 -7.82 -6.81
N ILE A 180 4.42 -8.95 -6.18
CA ILE A 180 5.37 -10.01 -5.82
C ILE A 180 6.03 -10.59 -7.07
N ASP A 181 5.25 -10.91 -8.10
CA ASP A 181 5.78 -11.48 -9.34
C ASP A 181 6.70 -10.50 -10.10
N GLU A 182 6.40 -9.21 -10.01
CA GLU A 182 7.19 -8.16 -10.63
C GLU A 182 8.44 -7.77 -9.83
N THR A 183 8.43 -7.93 -8.51
CA THR A 183 9.56 -7.59 -7.64
C THR A 183 10.60 -8.72 -7.62
N TRP A 184 10.15 -9.96 -7.43
CA TRP A 184 11.02 -11.14 -7.34
C TRP A 184 10.90 -11.99 -8.61
N LYS A 185 11.80 -11.76 -9.56
CA LYS A 185 11.71 -12.29 -10.95
C LYS A 185 11.96 -13.79 -11.10
N HIS A 186 12.56 -14.45 -10.11
CA HIS A 186 12.73 -15.90 -10.11
C HIS A 186 11.36 -16.60 -9.93
N PHE A 187 11.20 -17.76 -10.54
CA PHE A 187 9.92 -18.50 -10.59
C PHE A 187 8.71 -17.62 -10.97
N PRO A 188 8.63 -17.12 -12.22
CA PRO A 188 7.51 -16.29 -12.65
C PRO A 188 6.16 -16.97 -12.43
N LEU A 189 5.24 -16.30 -11.75
CA LEU A 189 3.88 -16.77 -11.48
C LEU A 189 2.98 -16.51 -12.68
N LEU A 190 3.08 -15.32 -13.28
CA LEU A 190 2.32 -15.00 -14.48
C LEU A 190 3.00 -15.55 -15.73
N PRO A 191 2.21 -15.95 -16.75
CA PRO A 191 2.74 -16.27 -18.06
C PRO A 191 3.57 -15.12 -18.65
N GLN A 192 4.46 -15.41 -19.59
CA GLN A 192 5.23 -14.37 -20.29
C GLN A 192 4.44 -13.76 -21.46
N HIS A 193 3.59 -14.56 -22.13
CA HIS A 193 2.83 -14.10 -23.28
C HIS A 193 1.70 -13.14 -22.85
N PRO A 194 1.59 -11.93 -23.45
CA PRO A 194 0.64 -10.89 -23.00
C PRO A 194 -0.82 -11.36 -22.96
N TYR A 195 -1.27 -12.11 -23.97
CA TYR A 195 -2.64 -12.65 -23.99
C TYR A 195 -2.89 -13.63 -22.84
N GLN A 196 -1.91 -14.50 -22.53
CA GLN A 196 -2.07 -15.47 -21.45
C GLN A 196 -2.06 -14.78 -20.09
N ARG A 197 -1.26 -13.71 -19.91
CA ARG A 197 -1.33 -12.86 -18.71
C ARG A 197 -2.69 -12.22 -18.54
N ALA A 198 -3.24 -11.63 -19.60
CA ALA A 198 -4.57 -11.01 -19.57
C ALA A 198 -5.65 -12.05 -19.23
N HIS A 199 -5.57 -13.24 -19.84
CA HIS A 199 -6.48 -14.35 -19.55
C HIS A 199 -6.39 -14.82 -18.09
N ALA A 200 -5.17 -14.94 -17.54
CA ALA A 200 -4.96 -15.30 -16.15
C ALA A 200 -5.57 -14.28 -15.18
N ARG A 201 -5.41 -12.98 -15.45
CA ARG A 201 -6.04 -11.91 -14.65
C ARG A 201 -7.56 -11.97 -14.75
N PHE A 202 -8.10 -12.15 -15.95
CA PHE A 202 -9.54 -12.28 -16.17
C PHE A 202 -10.12 -13.45 -15.36
N LEU A 203 -9.49 -14.63 -15.41
CA LEU A 203 -9.97 -15.79 -14.66
C LEU A 203 -9.85 -15.61 -13.14
N ALA A 204 -8.80 -14.94 -12.66
CA ALA A 204 -8.68 -14.63 -11.23
C ALA A 204 -9.80 -13.69 -10.77
N ASP A 205 -10.08 -12.64 -11.54
CA ASP A 205 -11.18 -11.70 -11.27
C ASP A 205 -12.56 -12.38 -11.37
N PHE A 206 -12.78 -13.22 -12.38
CA PHE A 206 -13.98 -14.04 -12.52
C PHE A 206 -14.18 -14.97 -11.31
N GLY A 207 -13.11 -15.63 -10.86
CA GLY A 207 -13.12 -16.48 -9.68
C GLY A 207 -13.53 -15.74 -8.41
N ASP A 208 -13.10 -14.49 -8.24
CA ASP A 208 -13.46 -13.67 -7.09
C ASP A 208 -14.88 -13.10 -7.20
N GLN A 209 -15.21 -12.44 -8.31
CA GLN A 209 -16.46 -11.70 -8.46
C GLN A 209 -17.68 -12.58 -8.74
N LYS A 210 -17.49 -13.78 -9.29
CA LYS A 210 -18.61 -14.68 -9.62
C LYS A 210 -18.64 -15.86 -8.68
N LEU A 211 -17.56 -16.64 -8.64
CA LEU A 211 -17.56 -17.90 -7.92
C LEU A 211 -17.46 -17.70 -6.40
N LEU A 212 -16.48 -16.94 -5.91
CA LEU A 212 -16.29 -16.69 -4.49
C LEU A 212 -17.49 -15.97 -3.88
N ASP A 213 -17.95 -14.88 -4.51
CA ASP A 213 -19.12 -14.14 -4.05
C ASP A 213 -20.38 -15.01 -3.97
N ALA A 214 -20.68 -15.81 -5.02
CA ALA A 214 -21.83 -16.70 -5.00
C ALA A 214 -21.69 -17.81 -3.94
N ALA A 215 -20.51 -18.42 -3.81
CA ALA A 215 -20.24 -19.42 -2.78
C ALA A 215 -20.38 -18.85 -1.37
N TRP A 216 -19.92 -17.62 -1.15
CA TRP A 216 -20.03 -16.94 0.14
C TRP A 216 -21.50 -16.62 0.48
N VAL A 217 -22.28 -16.10 -0.49
CA VAL A 217 -23.72 -15.87 -0.32
C VAL A 217 -24.43 -17.18 0.01
N ALA A 218 -24.13 -18.26 -0.70
CA ALA A 218 -24.71 -19.57 -0.43
C ALA A 218 -24.36 -20.07 0.99
N THR A 219 -23.14 -19.80 1.46
CA THR A 219 -22.68 -20.13 2.83
C THR A 219 -23.36 -19.29 3.91
N CYS A 220 -23.85 -18.09 3.60
CA CYS A 220 -24.44 -17.17 4.57
C CYS A 220 -25.96 -17.00 4.44
N SER A 221 -26.62 -17.85 3.66
CA SER A 221 -28.06 -17.79 3.44
C SER A 221 -28.71 -19.17 3.52
N SER A 222 -30.04 -19.21 3.47
CA SER A 222 -30.89 -20.40 3.48
C SER A 222 -32.06 -20.27 2.50
N GLY A 223 -32.73 -21.38 2.19
CA GLY A 223 -33.89 -21.44 1.28
C GLY A 223 -33.54 -21.00 -0.14
N ASP A 224 -34.50 -20.39 -0.84
CA ASP A 224 -34.38 -20.00 -2.26
C ASP A 224 -33.14 -19.13 -2.55
N LYS A 225 -32.73 -18.28 -1.60
CA LYS A 225 -31.54 -17.43 -1.75
C LYS A 225 -30.27 -18.27 -1.80
N GLN A 226 -30.17 -19.30 -0.96
CA GLN A 226 -29.05 -20.23 -0.97
C GLN A 226 -29.05 -21.08 -2.24
N GLU A 227 -30.21 -21.63 -2.63
CA GLU A 227 -30.33 -22.46 -3.84
C GLU A 227 -29.92 -21.71 -5.11
N ASN A 228 -30.37 -20.45 -5.25
CA ASN A 228 -29.98 -19.59 -6.37
C ASN A 228 -28.48 -19.30 -6.37
N ALA A 229 -27.88 -19.02 -5.21
CA ALA A 229 -26.45 -18.75 -5.09
C ALA A 229 -25.61 -20.01 -5.42
N VAL A 230 -26.05 -21.20 -4.98
CA VAL A 230 -25.42 -22.48 -5.34
C VAL A 230 -25.46 -22.69 -6.86
N LYS A 231 -26.58 -22.40 -7.52
CA LYS A 231 -26.69 -22.51 -8.97
C LYS A 231 -25.68 -21.61 -9.69
N VAL A 232 -25.60 -20.34 -9.30
CA VAL A 232 -24.62 -19.39 -9.88
C VAL A 232 -23.18 -19.87 -9.64
N ALA A 233 -22.87 -20.35 -8.44
CA ALA A 233 -21.54 -20.86 -8.11
C ALA A 233 -21.18 -22.11 -8.94
N ARG A 234 -22.14 -23.02 -9.17
CA ARG A 234 -21.94 -24.21 -10.02
C ARG A 234 -21.68 -23.84 -11.48
N GLU A 235 -22.45 -22.92 -12.05
CA GLU A 235 -22.23 -22.42 -13.42
C GLU A 235 -20.84 -21.78 -13.57
N ALA A 236 -20.38 -21.05 -12.55
CA ALA A 236 -19.03 -20.50 -12.54
C ALA A 236 -17.95 -21.60 -12.39
N MET A 237 -18.20 -22.62 -11.56
CA MET A 237 -17.29 -23.75 -11.37
C MET A 237 -17.12 -24.57 -12.66
N GLU A 238 -18.17 -24.74 -13.47
CA GLU A 238 -18.08 -25.39 -14.77
C GLU A 238 -17.09 -24.68 -15.71
N LYS A 239 -17.01 -23.34 -15.64
CA LYS A 239 -16.00 -22.56 -16.38
C LYS A 239 -14.59 -22.77 -15.86
N ILE A 240 -14.41 -22.88 -14.54
CA ILE A 240 -13.11 -23.22 -13.95
C ILE A 240 -12.67 -24.64 -14.37
N GLU A 241 -13.59 -25.60 -14.40
CA GLU A 241 -13.34 -26.97 -14.86
C GLU A 241 -12.85 -27.02 -16.32
N GLU A 242 -13.51 -26.28 -17.22
CA GLU A 242 -13.12 -26.16 -18.63
C GLU A 242 -11.66 -25.67 -18.76
N GLU A 243 -11.25 -24.73 -17.90
CA GLU A 243 -9.92 -24.10 -17.94
C GLU A 243 -8.79 -24.97 -17.39
N ILE A 244 -9.06 -25.78 -16.36
CA ILE A 244 -8.04 -26.66 -15.75
C ILE A 244 -7.93 -28.01 -16.47
N LYS A 245 -8.92 -28.37 -17.29
CA LYS A 245 -8.98 -29.66 -17.98
C LYS A 245 -7.68 -29.96 -18.75
N GLY A 246 -7.11 -31.14 -18.48
CA GLY A 246 -5.88 -31.61 -19.12
C GLY A 246 -4.60 -30.99 -18.54
N LYS A 247 -4.68 -30.21 -17.46
CA LYS A 247 -3.52 -29.59 -16.79
C LYS A 247 -3.38 -30.12 -15.36
N LYS A 248 -2.14 -30.17 -14.88
CA LYS A 248 -1.83 -30.50 -13.47
C LYS A 248 -2.08 -29.30 -12.56
N PHE A 249 -1.64 -28.13 -13.03
CA PHE A 249 -1.83 -26.79 -12.45
C PHE A 249 -2.28 -25.83 -13.55
N PHE A 250 -2.93 -24.70 -13.21
CA PHE A 250 -3.21 -23.66 -14.18
C PHE A 250 -1.93 -23.09 -14.82
N GLY A 251 -0.82 -23.08 -14.06
CA GLY A 251 0.53 -22.79 -14.53
C GLY A 251 1.19 -23.90 -15.37
N GLY A 252 0.49 -25.00 -15.66
CA GLY A 252 1.02 -26.16 -16.37
C GLY A 252 1.59 -27.20 -15.42
N GLU A 253 2.92 -27.37 -15.41
CA GLU A 253 3.62 -28.37 -14.57
C GLU A 253 3.91 -27.88 -13.14
N ASN A 254 3.92 -26.57 -12.94
CA ASN A 254 4.20 -25.91 -11.66
C ASN A 254 3.04 -24.98 -11.26
N ILE A 255 2.96 -24.66 -9.97
CA ILE A 255 2.03 -23.65 -9.44
C ILE A 255 2.33 -22.30 -10.10
N GLY A 256 1.32 -21.69 -10.71
CA GLY A 256 1.38 -20.34 -11.26
C GLY A 256 0.44 -19.35 -10.56
N TYR A 257 0.27 -18.18 -11.16
CA TYR A 257 -0.57 -17.10 -10.64
C TYR A 257 -2.01 -17.54 -10.37
N LEU A 258 -2.63 -18.23 -11.32
CA LEU A 258 -4.01 -18.70 -11.19
C LEU A 258 -4.18 -19.77 -10.13
N ASP A 259 -3.20 -20.65 -9.96
CA ASP A 259 -3.22 -21.66 -8.89
C ASP A 259 -3.25 -21.00 -7.51
N ILE A 260 -2.47 -19.95 -7.31
CA ILE A 260 -2.44 -19.17 -6.06
C ILE A 260 -3.75 -18.38 -5.90
N ALA A 261 -4.19 -17.68 -6.96
CA ALA A 261 -5.40 -16.87 -6.93
C ALA A 261 -6.65 -17.72 -6.64
N LEU A 262 -6.81 -18.85 -7.31
CA LEU A 262 -7.97 -19.74 -7.16
C LEU A 262 -7.77 -20.80 -6.08
N GLY A 263 -6.60 -20.90 -5.46
CA GLY A 263 -6.25 -21.93 -4.48
C GLY A 263 -7.21 -22.05 -3.31
N TRP A 264 -7.98 -21.00 -3.00
CA TRP A 264 -9.03 -21.02 -1.99
C TRP A 264 -10.13 -22.06 -2.29
N ILE A 265 -10.39 -22.37 -3.57
CA ILE A 265 -11.33 -23.41 -4.02
C ILE A 265 -10.94 -24.77 -3.43
N SER A 266 -9.65 -25.03 -3.24
CA SER A 266 -9.19 -26.34 -2.74
C SER A 266 -9.47 -26.58 -1.26
N TYR A 267 -9.52 -25.52 -0.45
CA TYR A 267 -9.55 -25.65 1.02
C TYR A 267 -10.74 -24.95 1.68
N TRP A 268 -11.04 -23.72 1.30
CA TRP A 268 -12.13 -22.94 1.90
C TRP A 268 -13.48 -23.35 1.33
N LEU A 269 -13.58 -23.59 0.01
CA LEU A 269 -14.85 -23.95 -0.60
C LEU A 269 -15.44 -25.26 -0.03
N PRO A 270 -14.69 -26.36 0.17
CA PRO A 270 -15.22 -27.55 0.83
C PRO A 270 -15.67 -27.32 2.27
N ILE A 271 -14.97 -26.43 3.01
CA ILE A 271 -15.37 -26.04 4.36
C ILE A 271 -16.69 -25.25 4.32
N TRP A 272 -16.85 -24.35 3.35
CA TRP A 272 -18.06 -23.59 3.14
C TRP A 272 -19.24 -24.46 2.71
N GLU A 273 -19.01 -25.47 1.87
CA GLU A 273 -20.00 -26.49 1.52
C GLU A 273 -20.51 -27.25 2.76
N GLU A 274 -19.60 -27.67 3.65
CA GLU A 274 -19.94 -28.34 4.91
C GLU A 274 -20.76 -27.41 5.82
N VAL A 275 -20.28 -26.18 6.05
CA VAL A 275 -20.96 -25.17 6.88
C VAL A 275 -22.32 -24.78 6.33
N GLY A 276 -22.42 -24.65 5.00
CA GLY A 276 -23.65 -24.31 4.29
C GLY A 276 -24.59 -25.49 4.08
N SER A 277 -24.16 -26.73 4.36
CA SER A 277 -24.89 -27.95 4.01
C SER A 277 -25.32 -27.95 2.53
N MET A 278 -24.39 -27.62 1.64
CA MET A 278 -24.61 -27.43 0.20
C MET A 278 -23.49 -28.10 -0.62
N GLN A 279 -23.68 -28.22 -1.93
CA GLN A 279 -22.68 -28.79 -2.83
C GLN A 279 -22.54 -27.91 -4.08
N ILE A 280 -21.39 -27.30 -4.27
CA ILE A 280 -20.97 -26.53 -5.43
C ILE A 280 -20.00 -27.35 -6.29
N ILE A 281 -19.04 -28.03 -5.69
CA ILE A 281 -18.12 -28.94 -6.38
C ILE A 281 -18.79 -30.31 -6.48
N ASP A 282 -19.20 -30.67 -7.69
CA ASP A 282 -19.66 -32.01 -8.03
C ASP A 282 -18.45 -32.82 -8.53
N PRO A 283 -17.91 -33.81 -7.80
CA PRO A 283 -16.71 -34.53 -8.20
C PRO A 283 -16.83 -35.26 -9.55
N LEU A 284 -18.05 -35.59 -10.00
CA LEU A 284 -18.28 -36.23 -11.30
C LEU A 284 -18.18 -35.23 -12.45
N LYS A 285 -18.60 -33.98 -12.22
CA LYS A 285 -18.55 -32.90 -13.23
C LYS A 285 -17.24 -32.12 -13.17
N CYS A 286 -16.67 -31.98 -11.99
CA CYS A 286 -15.48 -31.17 -11.69
C CYS A 286 -14.25 -32.06 -11.43
N SER A 287 -14.07 -33.10 -12.25
CA SER A 287 -13.02 -34.11 -12.05
C SER A 287 -11.60 -33.54 -12.17
N ALA A 288 -11.36 -32.64 -13.13
CA ALA A 288 -10.06 -32.02 -13.33
C ALA A 288 -9.77 -31.02 -12.19
N THR A 289 -10.77 -30.26 -11.76
CA THR A 289 -10.68 -29.38 -10.59
C THR A 289 -10.37 -30.18 -9.34
N THR A 290 -11.04 -31.32 -9.11
CA THR A 290 -10.78 -32.19 -7.95
C THR A 290 -9.36 -32.76 -7.95
N ALA A 291 -8.86 -33.17 -9.13
CA ALA A 291 -7.48 -33.61 -9.29
C ALA A 291 -6.49 -32.48 -9.01
N TRP A 292 -6.75 -31.28 -9.54
CA TRP A 292 -5.97 -30.08 -9.28
C TRP A 292 -5.95 -29.72 -7.79
N MET A 293 -7.09 -29.73 -7.09
CA MET A 293 -7.17 -29.46 -5.65
C MET A 293 -6.27 -30.43 -4.87
N THR A 294 -6.30 -31.71 -5.23
CA THR A 294 -5.45 -32.74 -4.60
C THR A 294 -3.96 -32.44 -4.82
N ASN A 295 -3.58 -32.10 -6.06
CA ASN A 295 -2.20 -31.74 -6.39
C ASN A 295 -1.75 -30.46 -5.66
N PHE A 296 -2.60 -29.44 -5.62
CA PHE A 296 -2.33 -28.15 -4.99
C PHE A 296 -2.15 -28.29 -3.48
N LEU A 297 -3.06 -28.98 -2.79
CA LEU A 297 -2.97 -29.22 -1.35
C LEU A 297 -1.80 -30.13 -0.95
N SER A 298 -1.34 -30.98 -1.87
CA SER A 298 -0.18 -31.85 -1.63
C SER A 298 1.16 -31.14 -1.82
N HIS A 299 1.17 -29.95 -2.42
CA HIS A 299 2.39 -29.19 -2.64
C HIS A 299 2.97 -28.71 -1.29
N PRO A 300 4.28 -28.91 -1.01
CA PRO A 300 4.86 -28.64 0.32
C PRO A 300 4.58 -27.22 0.85
N VAL A 301 4.79 -26.21 0.01
CA VAL A 301 4.53 -24.80 0.35
C VAL A 301 3.07 -24.55 0.77
N ILE A 302 2.12 -25.23 0.12
CA ILE A 302 0.69 -25.04 0.37
C ILE A 302 0.31 -25.80 1.64
N LYS A 303 0.65 -27.10 1.71
CA LYS A 303 0.32 -27.97 2.84
C LYS A 303 0.72 -27.38 4.18
N ASP A 304 1.93 -26.81 4.27
CA ASP A 304 2.50 -26.33 5.52
C ASP A 304 2.00 -24.94 5.92
N SER A 305 1.13 -24.31 5.13
CA SER A 305 0.63 -22.95 5.36
C SER A 305 -0.89 -22.85 5.54
N LEU A 306 -1.60 -23.97 5.52
CA LEU A 306 -3.05 -24.00 5.72
C LEU A 306 -3.42 -23.79 7.20
N PRO A 307 -4.48 -23.01 7.50
CA PRO A 307 -4.94 -22.87 8.86
C PRO A 307 -5.57 -24.19 9.36
N PRO A 308 -5.53 -24.51 10.67
CA PRO A 308 -6.11 -25.75 11.19
C PRO A 308 -7.59 -25.89 10.81
N ARG A 309 -7.98 -27.05 10.27
CA ARG A 309 -9.32 -27.28 9.71
C ARG A 309 -10.43 -27.06 10.73
N ASP A 310 -10.31 -27.66 11.92
CA ASP A 310 -11.33 -27.57 12.98
C ASP A 310 -11.53 -26.12 13.45
N LYS A 311 -10.45 -25.35 13.56
CA LYS A 311 -10.51 -23.93 13.91
C LYS A 311 -11.22 -23.14 12.80
N THR A 312 -10.89 -23.43 11.54
CA THR A 312 -11.49 -22.81 10.34
C THR A 312 -12.99 -23.10 10.26
N LEU A 313 -13.40 -24.36 10.42
CA LEU A 313 -14.81 -24.77 10.51
C LEU A 313 -15.54 -24.05 11.64
N GLY A 314 -14.96 -24.04 12.85
CA GLY A 314 -15.57 -23.38 14.00
C GLY A 314 -15.78 -21.88 13.76
N TYR A 315 -14.85 -21.22 13.08
CA TYR A 315 -14.99 -19.82 12.69
C TYR A 315 -16.14 -19.61 11.71
N PHE A 316 -16.20 -20.36 10.62
CA PHE A 316 -17.23 -20.17 9.59
C PHE A 316 -18.63 -20.60 10.05
N ASN A 317 -18.75 -21.61 10.92
CA ASN A 317 -20.03 -21.94 11.56
C ASN A 317 -20.58 -20.76 12.36
N ARG A 318 -19.77 -20.16 13.25
CA ARG A 318 -20.17 -18.95 14.01
C ARG A 318 -20.53 -17.80 13.08
N ARG A 319 -19.76 -17.62 11.99
CA ARG A 319 -20.00 -16.56 11.02
C ARG A 319 -21.31 -16.75 10.26
N ARG A 320 -21.65 -17.99 9.86
CA ARG A 320 -22.94 -18.33 9.24
C ARG A 320 -24.10 -18.05 10.20
N CYS A 321 -24.03 -18.51 11.45
CA CYS A 321 -25.07 -18.24 12.45
C CYS A 321 -25.33 -16.73 12.57
N TYR A 322 -24.27 -15.94 12.76
CA TYR A 322 -24.39 -14.48 12.84
C TYR A 322 -25.06 -13.85 11.60
N GLU A 323 -24.72 -14.29 10.38
CA GLU A 323 -25.32 -13.75 9.16
C GLU A 323 -26.77 -14.19 8.95
N LEU A 324 -27.15 -15.39 9.40
CA LEU A 324 -28.54 -15.84 9.37
C LEU A 324 -29.39 -15.06 10.38
N ASP A 325 -28.89 -14.87 11.61
CA ASP A 325 -29.57 -14.10 12.65
C ASP A 325 -29.79 -12.63 12.22
N ARG A 326 -28.86 -12.05 11.45
CA ARG A 326 -28.97 -10.70 10.91
C ARG A 326 -30.01 -10.56 9.79
N GLN A 327 -30.42 -11.67 9.18
CA GLN A 327 -31.37 -11.70 8.06
C GLN A 327 -32.80 -12.10 8.48
N ALA A 328 -32.98 -12.65 9.69
CA ALA A 328 -34.26 -13.05 10.28
C ALA A 328 -35.05 -11.85 10.82
#